data_AF-A0A536ED23-F1
#
_entry.id   AF-A0A536ED23-F1
#
_cell.length_a   1.000
_cell.length_b   1.000
_cell.length_c   1.000
_cell.angle_alpha   90.00
_cell.angle_beta   90.00
_cell.angle_gamma   90.00
#
_symmetry.space_group_name_H-M   'P 1'
#
loop_
_entity.id
_entity.type
_entity.pdbx_description
1 polymer ?
#
loop_
_entity_poly.entity_id
_entity_poly.type
_entity_poly.pdbx_seq_one_letter_code
_entity_poly.pdbx_strand_id
1 'polypeptide(L)'
;MSRVRFAPAIASHDAVKRVRVVKQRTRATTVIIAAAALTAAGVTFYQLSRPGLLFGATPDISAWFGGSIRLVHGSLPYRDFVLTQPPGFVLLASPFAFLSEWVGTRDALAALRLCTPVIAAATVVLTGVVVRHRGRAATLIACGVMAAFPAELYALTSGLLEPVVDLLCLAGAALVFDGAGFSGSSRRTAIGGAVFGFAVLVKLPAFLPLVVVASLCVPQVRRRLLPFAGGVVAGIAIPVAPFVVASPGGFVRDVVATQLGRIPASGRVPLPQRLGDMTAVSTAGGGDAAAIAAAVVLAGIVIAAFAVSRRRPSSFEWFVLASTAAVAVAQVGPAWYYEQYAAFFAPFLALTLGICLARLFDEEKSRAALTVAPAVVAVLLANQLAFIHRESARDVAATVDAVVPVGGCTLSDAPKYLVTTNRFIAAAPGCTTMTDPQGATLAFANNQAASLAMWRSAFVHADYVVTETPVDDWFMPQSSALRAYVAAHFRAVSADGLLFYVRNG
;
A
#
# COMPACT_ATOMS: atom_id res chain seq x y z
N MET A 1 15.61 -71.62 21.21
CA MET A 1 14.76 -70.53 20.68
C MET A 1 15.05 -69.26 21.45
N SER A 2 15.98 -68.43 20.96
CA SER A 2 16.48 -67.22 21.62
C SER A 2 15.68 -65.98 21.17
N ARG A 3 15.06 -65.30 22.15
CA ARG A 3 14.42 -63.99 21.97
C ARG A 3 15.49 -62.91 21.75
N VAL A 4 15.46 -62.24 20.60
CA VAL A 4 16.23 -61.02 20.34
C VAL A 4 15.44 -59.84 20.93
N ARG A 5 16.01 -59.18 21.94
CA ARG A 5 15.52 -57.91 22.49
C ARG A 5 15.92 -56.78 21.55
N PHE A 6 14.94 -56.02 21.04
CA PHE A 6 15.18 -54.71 20.45
C PHE A 6 15.63 -53.73 21.55
N ALA A 7 16.84 -53.21 21.42
CA ALA A 7 17.33 -52.10 22.25
C ALA A 7 16.69 -50.78 21.76
N PRO A 8 16.27 -49.87 22.65
CA PRO A 8 15.83 -48.54 22.25
C PRO A 8 17.04 -47.73 21.79
N ALA A 9 16.96 -47.11 20.62
CA ALA A 9 17.99 -46.20 20.13
C ALA A 9 18.10 -44.99 21.07
N ILE A 10 19.15 -44.95 21.89
CA ILE A 10 19.50 -43.80 22.73
C ILE A 10 19.96 -42.69 21.79
N ALA A 11 19.13 -41.67 21.59
CA ALA A 11 19.52 -40.46 20.86
C ALA A 11 20.76 -39.86 21.53
N SER A 12 21.84 -39.65 20.76
CA SER A 12 23.08 -39.10 21.31
C SER A 12 22.83 -37.74 21.96
N HIS A 13 23.54 -37.46 23.06
CA HIS A 13 23.42 -36.22 23.82
C HIS A 13 23.56 -34.95 22.94
N ASP A 14 24.33 -35.05 21.85
CA ASP A 14 24.52 -33.98 20.85
C ASP A 14 23.31 -33.78 19.92
N ALA A 15 22.56 -34.84 19.62
CA ALA A 15 21.30 -34.73 18.87
C ALA A 15 20.23 -34.04 19.73
N VAL A 16 20.13 -34.40 21.01
CA VAL A 16 19.20 -33.78 21.96
C VAL A 16 19.54 -32.30 22.19
N LYS A 17 20.83 -31.97 22.36
CA LYS A 17 21.30 -30.57 22.45
C LYS A 17 20.97 -29.77 21.19
N ARG A 18 21.24 -30.31 19.99
CA ARG A 18 20.90 -29.65 18.73
C ARG A 18 19.40 -29.40 18.58
N VAL A 19 18.56 -30.38 18.87
CA VAL A 19 17.09 -30.22 18.84
C VAL A 19 16.63 -29.14 19.82
N ARG A 20 17.20 -29.08 21.04
CA ARG A 20 16.88 -28.07 22.05
C ARG A 20 17.27 -26.66 21.61
N VAL A 21 18.46 -26.49 21.03
CA VAL A 21 18.94 -25.20 20.50
C VAL A 21 18.08 -24.71 19.34
N VAL A 22 17.74 -25.60 18.39
CA VAL A 22 16.83 -25.27 17.27
C VAL A 22 15.46 -24.84 17.82
N LYS A 23 14.88 -25.60 18.76
CA LYS A 23 13.59 -25.29 19.38
C LYS A 23 13.60 -23.95 20.12
N GLN A 24 14.68 -23.63 20.85
CA GLN A 24 14.84 -22.35 21.54
C GLN A 24 14.97 -21.17 20.55
N ARG A 25 15.74 -21.34 19.48
CA ARG A 25 15.89 -20.31 18.42
C ARG A 25 14.56 -20.03 17.71
N THR A 26 13.77 -21.06 17.43
CA THR A 26 12.43 -20.92 16.86
C THR A 26 11.45 -20.25 17.82
N ARG A 27 11.49 -20.58 19.12
CA ARG A 27 10.67 -19.91 20.14
C ARG A 27 11.00 -18.42 20.24
N ALA A 28 12.29 -18.07 20.27
CA ALA A 28 12.71 -16.69 20.41
C ALA A 28 12.36 -15.82 19.21
N THR A 29 12.54 -16.33 17.98
CA THR A 29 12.10 -15.61 16.76
C THR A 29 10.59 -15.44 16.74
N THR A 30 9.82 -16.45 17.15
CA THR A 30 8.35 -16.35 17.27
C THR A 30 7.94 -15.25 18.25
N VAL A 31 8.60 -15.15 19.41
CA VAL A 31 8.34 -14.07 20.38
C VAL A 31 8.66 -12.69 19.81
N ILE A 32 9.79 -12.54 19.11
CA ILE A 32 10.15 -11.27 18.46
C ILE A 32 9.08 -10.85 17.44
N ILE A 33 8.63 -11.79 16.61
CA ILE A 33 7.61 -11.52 15.58
C ILE A 33 6.29 -11.12 16.25
N ALA A 34 5.84 -11.87 17.26
CA ALA A 34 4.61 -11.57 17.98
C ALA A 34 4.66 -10.20 18.67
N ALA A 35 5.77 -9.87 19.34
CA ALA A 35 5.96 -8.58 19.98
C ALA A 35 5.93 -7.43 18.97
N ALA A 36 6.68 -7.53 17.88
CA ALA A 36 6.70 -6.50 16.83
C ALA A 36 5.35 -6.34 16.13
N ALA A 37 4.62 -7.44 15.90
CA ALA A 37 3.29 -7.39 15.30
C ALA A 37 2.26 -6.74 16.24
N LEU A 38 2.32 -7.04 17.54
CA LEU A 38 1.50 -6.35 18.55
C LEU A 38 1.85 -4.87 18.66
N THR A 39 3.13 -4.51 18.56
CA THR A 39 3.57 -3.11 18.50
C THR A 39 3.00 -2.42 17.27
N ALA A 40 3.11 -3.02 16.07
CA ALA A 40 2.55 -2.44 14.85
C ALA A 40 1.03 -2.23 14.96
N ALA A 41 0.28 -3.25 15.41
CA ALA A 41 -1.14 -3.11 15.66
C ALA A 41 -1.46 -2.00 16.67
N GLY A 42 -0.72 -1.94 17.78
CA GLY A 42 -0.91 -0.93 18.81
C GLY A 42 -0.64 0.49 18.33
N VAL A 43 0.43 0.69 17.53
CA VAL A 43 0.77 1.99 16.93
C VAL A 43 -0.31 2.42 15.93
N THR A 44 -0.73 1.53 15.04
CA THR A 44 -1.78 1.85 14.06
C THR A 44 -3.14 2.07 14.74
N PHE A 45 -3.46 1.32 15.79
CA PHE A 45 -4.66 1.59 16.60
C PHE A 45 -4.57 2.94 17.31
N TYR A 46 -3.38 3.29 17.82
CA TYR A 46 -3.14 4.61 18.39
C TYR A 46 -3.33 5.75 17.37
N GLN A 47 -2.88 5.56 16.12
CA GLN A 47 -3.17 6.48 15.01
C GLN A 47 -4.67 6.66 14.80
N LEU A 48 -5.43 5.57 14.68
CA LEU A 48 -6.89 5.67 14.51
C LEU A 48 -7.60 6.35 15.68
N SER A 49 -7.04 6.26 16.89
CA SER A 49 -7.56 6.91 18.08
C SER A 49 -7.31 8.42 18.13
N ARG A 50 -6.46 8.97 17.25
CA ARG A 50 -6.21 10.42 17.23
C ARG A 50 -7.45 11.19 16.75
N PRO A 51 -7.59 12.47 17.14
CA PRO A 51 -8.78 13.26 16.84
C PRO A 51 -9.14 13.23 15.35
N GLY A 52 -10.35 12.76 15.05
CA GLY A 52 -10.90 12.72 13.70
C GLY A 52 -10.28 11.69 12.75
N LEU A 53 -9.24 10.91 13.12
CA LEU A 53 -8.65 9.95 12.17
C LEU A 53 -9.54 8.75 11.85
N LEU A 54 -10.42 8.34 12.77
CA LEU A 54 -11.36 7.25 12.50
C LEU A 54 -12.43 7.63 11.47
N PHE A 55 -12.97 8.85 11.54
CA PHE A 55 -14.14 9.29 10.75
C PHE A 55 -13.88 10.40 9.73
N GLY A 56 -12.81 11.17 9.91
CA GLY A 56 -12.47 12.33 9.10
C GLY A 56 -11.84 11.98 7.76
N ALA A 57 -11.59 13.00 6.95
CA ALA A 57 -11.08 12.84 5.59
C ALA A 57 -9.59 12.45 5.56
N THR A 58 -9.25 11.48 4.71
CA THR A 58 -7.86 11.11 4.40
C THR A 58 -7.62 11.14 2.88
N PRO A 59 -6.37 11.29 2.43
CA PRO A 59 -6.04 11.30 1.00
C PRO A 59 -6.57 10.08 0.24
N ASP A 60 -7.02 10.29 -1.00
CA ASP A 60 -7.43 9.29 -1.99
C ASP A 60 -8.48 8.25 -1.57
N ILE A 61 -9.05 8.36 -0.37
CA ILE A 61 -9.99 7.34 0.14
C ILE A 61 -11.25 7.24 -0.73
N SER A 62 -11.65 8.33 -1.38
CA SER A 62 -12.75 8.32 -2.34
C SER A 62 -12.40 7.61 -3.65
N ALA A 63 -11.15 7.63 -4.07
CA ALA A 63 -10.70 6.87 -5.23
C ALA A 63 -10.81 5.36 -4.96
N TRP A 64 -10.37 4.91 -3.78
CA TRP A 64 -10.28 3.49 -3.43
C TRP A 64 -11.58 2.93 -2.85
N PHE A 65 -12.01 3.45 -1.70
CA PHE A 65 -13.24 2.99 -1.05
C PHE A 65 -14.47 3.53 -1.78
N GLY A 66 -14.44 4.78 -2.23
CA GLY A 66 -15.52 5.32 -3.07
C GLY A 66 -15.69 4.56 -4.37
N GLY A 67 -14.61 4.09 -5.02
CA GLY A 67 -14.71 3.19 -6.17
C GLY A 67 -15.42 1.86 -5.85
N SER A 68 -15.24 1.34 -4.64
CA SER A 68 -15.94 0.15 -4.13
C SER A 68 -17.43 0.43 -3.89
N ILE A 69 -17.74 1.59 -3.32
CA ILE A 69 -19.12 2.06 -3.12
C ILE A 69 -19.82 2.20 -4.47
N ARG A 70 -19.18 2.85 -5.46
CA ARG A 70 -19.73 2.98 -6.83
C ARG A 70 -20.01 1.62 -7.45
N LEU A 71 -19.09 0.66 -7.31
CA LEU A 71 -19.28 -0.70 -7.83
C LEU A 71 -20.52 -1.38 -7.24
N VAL A 72 -20.69 -1.32 -5.91
CA VAL A 72 -21.85 -1.89 -5.22
C VAL A 72 -23.17 -1.22 -5.65
N HIS A 73 -23.13 0.08 -5.93
CA HIS A 73 -24.28 0.86 -6.40
C HIS A 73 -24.46 0.80 -7.93
N GLY A 74 -23.89 -0.19 -8.61
CA GLY A 74 -24.14 -0.48 -10.03
C GLY A 74 -23.32 0.34 -11.03
N SER A 75 -22.38 1.17 -10.59
CA SER A 75 -21.45 1.90 -11.46
C SER A 75 -20.14 1.12 -11.61
N LEU A 76 -19.80 0.74 -12.84
CA LEU A 76 -18.63 -0.06 -13.13
C LEU A 76 -17.39 0.84 -13.36
N PRO A 77 -16.27 0.60 -12.66
CA PRO A 77 -14.98 1.22 -12.96
C PRO A 77 -14.62 1.13 -14.45
N TYR A 78 -13.93 2.15 -14.96
CA TYR A 78 -13.43 2.30 -16.34
C TYR A 78 -14.50 2.48 -17.42
N ARG A 79 -15.75 2.06 -17.15
CA ARG A 79 -16.91 2.29 -18.03
C ARG A 79 -17.68 3.54 -17.59
N ASP A 80 -18.07 3.57 -16.32
CA ASP A 80 -19.00 4.55 -15.77
C ASP A 80 -18.28 5.66 -14.99
N PHE A 81 -17.04 5.42 -14.55
CA PHE A 81 -16.15 6.42 -13.95
C PHE A 81 -14.68 6.04 -14.15
N VAL A 82 -13.80 7.03 -14.08
CA VAL A 82 -12.35 6.81 -14.19
C VAL A 82 -11.80 6.25 -12.87
N LEU A 83 -11.05 5.17 -12.97
CA LEU A 83 -10.24 4.63 -11.88
C LEU A 83 -8.82 4.40 -12.40
N THR A 84 -7.83 5.11 -11.86
CA THR A 84 -6.47 5.08 -12.41
C THR A 84 -5.64 3.87 -11.99
N GLN A 85 -6.16 3.03 -11.10
CA GLN A 85 -5.56 1.78 -10.65
C GLN A 85 -6.39 0.57 -11.11
N PRO A 86 -5.79 -0.62 -11.18
CA PRO A 86 -6.58 -1.82 -11.43
C PRO A 86 -7.55 -2.12 -10.26
N PRO A 87 -8.53 -3.03 -10.43
CA PRO A 87 -9.71 -3.08 -9.56
C PRO A 87 -9.48 -3.88 -8.28
N GLY A 88 -8.24 -4.29 -7.97
CA GLY A 88 -7.95 -5.22 -6.87
C GLY A 88 -8.43 -4.72 -5.52
N PHE A 89 -8.13 -3.46 -5.18
CA PHE A 89 -8.61 -2.89 -3.91
C PHE A 89 -10.12 -2.66 -3.92
N VAL A 90 -10.68 -2.24 -5.05
CA VAL A 90 -12.14 -2.06 -5.23
C VAL A 90 -12.89 -3.35 -4.93
N LEU A 91 -12.34 -4.48 -5.37
CA LEU A 91 -12.88 -5.81 -5.08
C LEU A 91 -12.69 -6.19 -3.60
N LEU A 92 -11.51 -5.95 -3.02
CA LEU A 92 -11.24 -6.26 -1.61
C LEU A 92 -12.12 -5.47 -0.63
N ALA A 93 -12.37 -4.20 -0.91
CA ALA A 93 -13.16 -3.32 -0.06
C ALA A 93 -14.68 -3.39 -0.34
N SER A 94 -15.10 -4.14 -1.37
CA SER A 94 -16.52 -4.31 -1.72
C SER A 94 -17.41 -4.84 -0.56
N PRO A 95 -16.96 -5.73 0.36
CA PRO A 95 -17.80 -6.13 1.50
C PRO A 95 -18.11 -4.96 2.44
N PHE A 96 -17.15 -4.04 2.64
CA PHE A 96 -17.38 -2.82 3.41
C PHE A 96 -18.24 -1.81 2.64
N ALA A 97 -18.13 -1.79 1.31
CA ALA A 97 -19.01 -0.99 0.48
C ALA A 97 -20.47 -1.48 0.56
N PHE A 98 -20.70 -2.81 0.58
CA PHE A 98 -22.04 -3.35 0.85
C PHE A 98 -22.55 -3.00 2.24
N LEU A 99 -21.68 -3.01 3.26
CA LEU A 99 -22.02 -2.55 4.60
C LEU A 99 -22.51 -1.09 4.61
N SER A 100 -22.01 -0.24 3.69
CA SER A 100 -22.43 1.16 3.62
C SER A 100 -23.92 1.38 3.30
N GLU A 101 -24.61 0.39 2.72
CA GLU A 101 -26.07 0.43 2.48
C GLU A 101 -26.87 0.49 3.79
N TRP A 102 -26.33 -0.06 4.88
CA TRP A 102 -27.03 -0.14 6.17
C TRP A 102 -26.56 0.89 7.20
N VAL A 103 -25.27 1.24 7.19
CA VAL A 103 -24.67 2.12 8.21
C VAL A 103 -24.18 3.46 7.64
N GLY A 104 -24.33 3.67 6.32
CA GLY A 104 -23.77 4.83 5.63
C GLY A 104 -22.30 4.66 5.27
N THR A 105 -21.83 5.49 4.32
CA THR A 105 -20.46 5.45 3.80
C THR A 105 -19.42 5.83 4.85
N ARG A 106 -19.78 6.71 5.79
CA ARG A 106 -18.92 7.17 6.89
C ARG A 106 -18.56 6.05 7.85
N ASP A 107 -19.55 5.32 8.36
CA ASP A 107 -19.32 4.27 9.35
C ASP A 107 -18.76 3.00 8.71
N ALA A 108 -19.14 2.73 7.45
CA ALA A 108 -18.50 1.67 6.67
C ALA A 108 -17.02 1.94 6.42
N LEU A 109 -16.62 3.20 6.18
CA LEU A 109 -15.22 3.60 6.12
C LEU A 109 -14.52 3.40 7.47
N ALA A 110 -15.16 3.75 8.58
CA ALA A 110 -14.61 3.49 9.91
C ALA A 110 -14.38 1.99 10.14
N ALA A 111 -15.32 1.14 9.74
CA ALA A 111 -15.17 -0.32 9.81
C ALA A 111 -14.00 -0.83 8.93
N LEU A 112 -13.83 -0.28 7.72
CA LEU A 112 -12.68 -0.59 6.87
C LEU A 112 -11.36 -0.16 7.54
N ARG A 113 -11.31 1.05 8.13
CA ARG A 113 -10.14 1.57 8.82
C ARG A 113 -9.75 0.72 10.03
N LEU A 114 -10.71 0.15 10.76
CA LEU A 114 -10.43 -0.78 11.86
C LEU A 114 -9.69 -2.06 11.43
N CYS A 115 -9.58 -2.34 10.13
CA CYS A 115 -8.76 -3.43 9.61
C CYS A 115 -7.27 -3.05 9.46
N THR A 116 -6.90 -1.77 9.48
CA THR A 116 -5.50 -1.36 9.25
C THR A 116 -4.53 -1.85 10.35
N PRO A 117 -4.89 -1.95 11.64
CA PRO A 117 -4.02 -2.57 12.65
C PRO A 117 -3.77 -4.06 12.38
N VAL A 118 -4.76 -4.75 11.79
CA VAL A 118 -4.63 -6.17 11.41
C VAL A 118 -3.70 -6.31 10.22
N ILE A 119 -3.83 -5.43 9.21
CA ILE A 119 -2.91 -5.38 8.06
C ILE A 119 -1.48 -5.13 8.55
N ALA A 120 -1.27 -4.11 9.40
CA ALA A 120 0.04 -3.80 9.98
C ALA A 120 0.67 -5.01 10.69
N ALA A 121 -0.09 -5.66 11.57
CA ALA A 121 0.36 -6.86 12.27
C ALA A 121 0.70 -8.00 11.31
N ALA A 122 -0.16 -8.27 10.33
CA ALA A 122 0.01 -9.36 9.38
C ALA A 122 1.24 -9.14 8.48
N THR A 123 1.48 -7.91 8.02
CA THR A 123 2.67 -7.52 7.25
C THR A 123 3.95 -7.75 8.06
N VAL A 124 3.97 -7.39 9.34
CA VAL A 124 5.10 -7.68 10.24
C VAL A 124 5.28 -9.18 10.48
N VAL A 125 4.18 -9.92 10.70
CA VAL A 125 4.23 -11.39 10.84
C VAL A 125 4.84 -12.04 9.62
N LEU A 126 4.39 -11.67 8.42
CA LEU A 126 4.90 -12.24 7.17
C LEU A 126 6.37 -11.87 6.94
N THR A 127 6.76 -10.62 7.19
CA THR A 127 8.16 -10.17 7.17
C THR A 127 9.03 -11.05 8.09
N GLY A 128 8.57 -11.27 9.31
CA GLY A 128 9.21 -12.15 10.28
C GLY A 128 9.29 -13.61 9.82
N VAL A 129 8.19 -14.16 9.30
CA VAL A 129 8.10 -15.54 8.81
C VAL A 129 9.08 -15.80 7.68
N VAL A 130 9.21 -14.87 6.72
CA VAL A 130 10.12 -15.06 5.60
C VAL A 130 11.58 -14.93 6.04
N VAL A 131 11.91 -14.07 7.01
CA VAL A 131 13.32 -13.81 7.39
C VAL A 131 13.81 -14.62 8.59
N ARG A 132 12.94 -15.23 9.40
CA ARG A 132 13.32 -15.89 10.68
C ARG A 132 14.38 -16.96 10.58
N HIS A 133 14.50 -17.60 9.41
CA HIS A 133 15.54 -18.58 9.12
C HIS A 133 16.95 -17.97 9.20
N ARG A 134 17.09 -16.64 9.10
CA ARG A 134 18.33 -15.88 9.27
C ARG A 134 18.71 -15.60 10.73
N GLY A 135 17.84 -15.93 11.68
CA GLY A 135 18.12 -15.78 13.11
C GLY A 135 17.51 -14.53 13.74
N ARG A 136 17.77 -14.38 15.06
CA ARG A 136 17.05 -13.45 15.94
C ARG A 136 17.27 -11.98 15.57
N ALA A 137 18.52 -11.59 15.36
CA ALA A 137 18.88 -10.21 15.05
C ALA A 137 18.27 -9.74 13.72
N ALA A 138 18.37 -10.58 12.68
CA ALA A 138 17.74 -10.32 11.37
C ALA A 138 16.22 -10.19 11.47
N THR A 139 15.59 -11.08 12.24
CA THR A 139 14.14 -11.04 12.49
C THR A 139 13.76 -9.75 13.20
N LEU A 140 14.52 -9.36 14.23
CA LEU A 140 14.26 -8.16 15.03
C LEU A 140 14.36 -6.88 14.19
N ILE A 141 15.44 -6.71 13.41
CA ILE A 141 15.58 -5.54 12.53
C ILE A 141 14.50 -5.51 11.46
N ALA A 142 14.26 -6.62 10.75
CA ALA A 142 13.25 -6.62 9.70
C ALA A 142 11.84 -6.33 10.24
N CYS A 143 11.44 -6.99 11.33
CA CYS A 143 10.13 -6.76 11.93
C CYS A 143 10.02 -5.34 12.53
N GLY A 144 11.08 -4.85 13.17
CA GLY A 144 11.10 -3.53 13.78
C GLY A 144 11.06 -2.39 12.76
N VAL A 145 11.81 -2.52 11.66
CA VAL A 145 11.74 -1.57 10.53
C VAL A 145 10.34 -1.58 9.93
N MET A 146 9.79 -2.76 9.60
CA MET A 146 8.45 -2.86 9.03
C MET A 146 7.37 -2.28 9.97
N ALA A 147 7.50 -2.48 11.29
CA ALA A 147 6.54 -2.00 12.28
C ALA A 147 6.58 -0.47 12.52
N ALA A 148 7.67 0.19 12.16
CA ALA A 148 7.92 1.59 12.50
C ALA A 148 8.33 2.47 11.30
N PHE A 149 8.24 1.95 10.07
CA PHE A 149 8.64 2.71 8.88
C PHE A 149 7.65 3.86 8.64
N PRO A 150 8.09 5.13 8.56
CA PRO A 150 7.15 6.25 8.59
C PRO A 150 6.18 6.29 7.41
N ALA A 151 6.68 6.03 6.19
CA ALA A 151 5.82 6.01 5.00
C ALA A 151 4.75 4.92 5.08
N GLU A 152 5.05 3.78 5.70
CA GLU A 152 4.09 2.69 5.90
C GLU A 152 3.00 3.10 6.90
N LEU A 153 3.38 3.71 8.03
CA LEU A 153 2.43 4.21 9.03
C LEU A 153 1.54 5.33 8.46
N TYR A 154 2.11 6.21 7.64
CA TYR A 154 1.35 7.22 6.90
C TYR A 154 0.35 6.59 5.94
N ALA A 155 0.79 5.59 5.16
CA ALA A 155 -0.05 4.92 4.17
C ALA A 155 -1.19 4.13 4.82
N LEU A 156 -0.93 3.44 5.95
CA LEU A 156 -1.94 2.74 6.75
C LEU A 156 -3.02 3.70 7.27
N THR A 157 -2.61 4.82 7.88
CA THR A 157 -3.54 5.80 8.44
C THR A 157 -4.33 6.54 7.37
N SER A 158 -3.71 6.81 6.23
CA SER A 158 -4.37 7.48 5.11
C SER A 158 -5.34 6.58 4.34
N GLY A 159 -5.27 5.26 4.54
CA GLY A 159 -6.09 4.28 3.80
C GLY A 159 -5.62 4.09 2.36
N LEU A 160 -4.31 4.17 2.13
CA LEU A 160 -3.68 4.04 0.82
C LEU A 160 -3.45 2.56 0.46
N LEU A 161 -3.04 2.32 -0.79
CA LEU A 161 -2.98 0.98 -1.36
C LEU A 161 -1.73 0.20 -0.93
N GLU A 162 -0.63 0.91 -0.67
CA GLU A 162 0.70 0.35 -0.43
C GLU A 162 0.71 -0.76 0.64
N PRO A 163 0.12 -0.58 1.84
CA PRO A 163 0.17 -1.60 2.88
C PRO A 163 -0.51 -2.92 2.48
N VAL A 164 -1.57 -2.84 1.66
CA VAL A 164 -2.26 -4.02 1.12
C VAL A 164 -1.38 -4.72 0.09
N VAL A 165 -0.69 -3.96 -0.76
CA VAL A 165 0.24 -4.52 -1.73
C VAL A 165 1.43 -5.19 -1.05
N ASP A 166 1.97 -4.57 0.01
CA ASP A 166 3.06 -5.10 0.80
C ASP A 166 2.68 -6.41 1.49
N LEU A 167 1.49 -6.44 2.11
CA LEU A 167 0.92 -7.64 2.69
C LEU A 167 0.85 -8.78 1.67
N LEU A 168 0.32 -8.51 0.47
CA LEU A 168 0.18 -9.51 -0.60
C LEU A 168 1.54 -9.95 -1.14
N CYS A 169 2.49 -9.03 -1.36
CA CYS A 169 3.83 -9.38 -1.84
C CYS A 169 4.58 -10.26 -0.83
N LEU A 170 4.48 -9.95 0.46
CA LEU A 170 5.06 -10.76 1.53
C LEU A 170 4.35 -12.11 1.68
N ALA A 171 3.02 -12.16 1.52
CA ALA A 171 2.27 -13.42 1.54
C ALA A 171 2.67 -14.32 0.37
N GLY A 172 2.78 -13.75 -0.83
CA GLY A 172 3.31 -14.42 -2.01
C GLY A 172 4.73 -14.94 -1.79
N ALA A 173 5.62 -14.13 -1.21
CA ALA A 173 6.97 -14.55 -0.86
C ALA A 173 6.98 -15.68 0.17
N ALA A 174 6.15 -15.61 1.22
CA ALA A 174 6.03 -16.66 2.23
C ALA A 174 5.48 -17.98 1.67
N LEU A 175 4.70 -17.94 0.59
CA LEU A 175 4.23 -19.13 -0.12
C LEU A 175 5.32 -19.71 -1.04
N VAL A 176 6.02 -18.85 -1.78
CA VAL A 176 7.02 -19.25 -2.79
C VAL A 176 8.33 -19.73 -2.15
N PHE A 177 8.75 -19.15 -1.04
CA PHE A 177 10.02 -19.46 -0.37
C PHE A 177 9.83 -20.35 0.86
N ASP A 178 10.84 -21.17 1.13
CA ASP A 178 10.98 -21.96 2.35
C ASP A 178 12.42 -21.85 2.85
N GLY A 179 12.61 -21.03 3.89
CA GLY A 179 13.94 -20.61 4.33
C GLY A 179 14.68 -19.83 3.24
N ALA A 180 15.92 -20.24 2.94
CA ALA A 180 16.77 -19.57 1.95
C ALA A 180 16.45 -19.96 0.48
N GLY A 181 15.64 -20.99 0.27
CA GLY A 181 15.33 -21.54 -1.04
C GLY A 181 13.84 -21.44 -1.38
N PHE A 182 13.48 -21.96 -2.55
CA PHE A 182 12.08 -22.11 -2.95
C PHE A 182 11.40 -23.26 -2.21
N SER A 183 10.09 -23.13 -2.00
CA SER A 183 9.24 -24.23 -1.56
C SER A 183 9.32 -25.42 -2.53
N GLY A 184 9.28 -26.64 -2.00
CA GLY A 184 9.17 -27.85 -2.80
C GLY A 184 7.76 -28.11 -3.35
N SER A 185 6.76 -27.33 -2.94
CA SER A 185 5.36 -27.53 -3.31
C SER A 185 4.94 -26.67 -4.51
N SER A 186 4.65 -27.30 -5.64
CA SER A 186 4.12 -26.62 -6.84
C SER A 186 2.81 -25.89 -6.56
N ARG A 187 1.95 -26.45 -5.68
CA ARG A 187 0.71 -25.80 -5.24
C ARG A 187 0.99 -24.49 -4.50
N ARG A 188 1.94 -24.49 -3.56
CA ARG A 188 2.34 -23.24 -2.87
C ARG A 188 2.91 -22.22 -3.85
N THR A 189 3.71 -22.66 -4.81
CA THR A 189 4.24 -21.78 -5.88
C THR A 189 3.11 -21.20 -6.74
N ALA A 190 2.10 -21.97 -7.12
CA ALA A 190 0.95 -21.48 -7.87
C ALA A 190 0.10 -20.50 -7.07
N ILE A 191 -0.22 -20.81 -5.81
CA ILE A 191 -0.95 -19.86 -4.94
C ILE A 191 -0.13 -18.58 -4.73
N GLY A 192 1.18 -18.71 -4.52
CA GLY A 192 2.07 -17.54 -4.41
C GLY A 192 2.07 -16.68 -5.67
N GLY A 193 2.08 -17.31 -6.86
CA GLY A 193 1.88 -16.61 -8.13
C GLY A 193 0.54 -15.89 -8.21
N ALA A 194 -0.55 -16.52 -7.79
CA ALA A 194 -1.87 -15.90 -7.76
C ALA A 194 -1.93 -14.70 -6.81
N VAL A 195 -1.30 -14.79 -5.64
CA VAL A 195 -1.23 -13.69 -4.68
C VAL A 195 -0.40 -12.52 -5.24
N PHE A 196 0.75 -12.78 -5.87
CA PHE A 196 1.52 -11.72 -6.55
C PHE A 196 0.73 -11.11 -7.72
N GLY A 197 0.04 -11.93 -8.52
CA GLY A 197 -0.81 -11.45 -9.60
C GLY A 197 -1.93 -10.54 -9.09
N PHE A 198 -2.58 -10.92 -7.99
CA PHE A 198 -3.59 -10.09 -7.35
C PHE A 198 -2.99 -8.80 -6.75
N ALA A 199 -1.76 -8.84 -6.23
CA ALA A 199 -1.07 -7.64 -5.77
C ALA A 199 -0.86 -6.61 -6.90
N VAL A 200 -0.57 -7.06 -8.12
CA VAL A 200 -0.52 -6.19 -9.32
C VAL A 200 -1.87 -5.52 -9.55
N LEU A 201 -2.97 -6.22 -9.31
CA LEU A 201 -4.30 -5.64 -9.45
C LEU A 201 -4.64 -4.62 -8.36
N VAL A 202 -4.00 -4.68 -7.19
CA VAL A 202 -4.14 -3.64 -6.17
C VAL A 202 -3.30 -2.43 -6.56
N LYS A 203 -2.05 -2.62 -6.99
CA LYS A 203 -1.20 -1.53 -7.52
C LYS A 203 -0.15 -2.08 -8.48
N LEU A 204 -0.01 -1.44 -9.64
CA LEU A 204 0.90 -1.89 -10.70
C LEU A 204 2.37 -2.13 -10.29
N PRO A 205 2.99 -1.35 -9.37
CA PRO A 205 4.38 -1.58 -8.95
C PRO A 205 4.68 -2.97 -8.37
N ALA A 206 3.66 -3.71 -7.89
CA ALA A 206 3.83 -5.13 -7.50
C ALA A 206 4.30 -6.04 -8.64
N PHE A 207 4.22 -5.57 -9.89
CA PHE A 207 4.78 -6.28 -11.04
C PHE A 207 6.29 -6.48 -10.91
N LEU A 208 6.99 -5.57 -10.22
CA LEU A 208 8.45 -5.63 -10.04
C LEU A 208 8.89 -6.86 -9.22
N PRO A 209 8.45 -7.07 -7.97
CA PRO A 209 8.81 -8.28 -7.22
C PRO A 209 8.26 -9.56 -7.90
N LEU A 210 7.12 -9.48 -8.60
CA LEU A 210 6.59 -10.61 -9.37
C LEU A 210 7.56 -11.06 -10.47
N VAL A 211 8.07 -10.14 -11.29
CA VAL A 211 9.03 -10.46 -12.36
C VAL A 211 10.34 -10.97 -11.78
N VAL A 212 10.79 -10.44 -10.64
CA VAL A 212 11.97 -10.96 -9.94
C VAL A 212 11.76 -12.44 -9.59
N VAL A 213 10.63 -12.80 -8.96
CA VAL A 213 10.34 -14.21 -8.65
C VAL A 213 10.26 -15.07 -9.92
N ALA A 214 9.58 -14.59 -10.97
CA ALA A 214 9.48 -15.31 -12.24
C ALA A 214 10.87 -15.58 -12.85
N SER A 215 11.77 -14.59 -12.84
CA SER A 215 13.14 -14.71 -13.34
C SER A 215 13.93 -15.77 -12.58
N LEU A 216 13.80 -15.82 -11.26
CA LEU A 216 14.46 -16.82 -10.41
C LEU A 216 13.87 -18.22 -10.59
N CYS A 217 12.65 -18.34 -11.13
CA CYS A 217 12.02 -19.62 -11.46
C CYS A 217 12.44 -20.18 -12.84
N VAL A 218 13.02 -19.36 -13.74
CA VAL A 218 13.41 -19.75 -15.10
C VAL A 218 14.26 -21.02 -15.17
N PRO A 219 15.27 -21.24 -14.30
CA PRO A 219 16.08 -22.45 -14.35
C PRO A 219 15.30 -23.76 -14.13
N GLN A 220 14.07 -23.70 -13.64
CA GLN A 220 13.24 -24.86 -13.33
C GLN A 220 11.82 -24.71 -13.88
N VAL A 221 11.72 -24.54 -15.21
CA VAL A 221 10.47 -24.19 -15.91
C VAL A 221 9.26 -25.00 -15.46
N ARG A 222 9.31 -26.33 -15.60
CA ARG A 222 8.16 -27.19 -15.30
C ARG A 222 7.80 -27.26 -13.81
N ARG A 223 8.81 -27.18 -12.94
CA ARG A 223 8.62 -27.35 -11.49
C ARG A 223 8.23 -26.04 -10.79
N ARG A 224 8.65 -24.88 -11.32
CA ARG A 224 8.50 -23.58 -10.67
C ARG A 224 7.84 -22.54 -11.55
N LEU A 225 8.39 -22.28 -12.74
CA LEU A 225 7.90 -21.20 -13.60
C LEU A 225 6.45 -21.43 -14.05
N LEU A 226 6.12 -22.64 -14.54
CA LEU A 226 4.76 -22.94 -15.01
C LEU A 226 3.71 -22.84 -13.90
N PRO A 227 3.90 -23.46 -12.71
CA PRO A 227 2.96 -23.25 -11.60
C PRO A 227 2.85 -21.77 -11.19
N PHE A 228 3.98 -21.07 -11.07
CA PHE A 228 3.99 -19.65 -10.70
C PHE A 228 3.24 -18.79 -11.73
N ALA A 229 3.56 -18.94 -13.01
CA ALA A 229 2.93 -18.22 -14.11
C ALA A 229 1.44 -18.54 -14.23
N GLY A 230 1.05 -19.82 -14.11
CA GLY A 230 -0.36 -20.20 -14.07
C GLY A 230 -1.11 -19.55 -12.91
N GLY A 231 -0.47 -19.49 -11.75
CA GLY A 231 -0.94 -18.71 -10.60
C GLY A 231 -1.12 -17.23 -10.93
N VAL A 232 -0.09 -16.57 -11.44
CA VAL A 232 -0.11 -15.14 -11.81
C VAL A 232 -1.25 -14.85 -12.79
N VAL A 233 -1.37 -15.65 -13.84
CA VAL A 233 -2.43 -15.50 -14.83
C VAL A 233 -3.80 -15.65 -14.18
N ALA A 234 -4.01 -16.64 -13.30
CA ALA A 234 -5.27 -16.79 -12.58
C ALA A 234 -5.57 -15.60 -11.65
N GLY A 235 -4.56 -15.13 -10.91
CA GLY A 235 -4.68 -13.99 -9.97
C GLY A 235 -4.96 -12.65 -10.65
N ILE A 236 -4.56 -12.49 -11.92
CA ILE A 236 -4.83 -11.29 -12.73
C ILE A 236 -6.12 -11.44 -13.54
N ALA A 237 -6.23 -12.51 -14.33
CA ALA A 237 -7.28 -12.64 -15.33
C ALA A 237 -8.66 -12.81 -14.69
N ILE A 238 -8.79 -13.63 -13.63
CA ILE A 238 -10.09 -13.91 -13.01
C ILE A 238 -10.73 -12.64 -12.44
N PRO A 239 -10.06 -11.83 -11.62
CA PRO A 239 -10.69 -10.66 -11.02
C PRO A 239 -10.86 -9.49 -12.00
N VAL A 240 -9.99 -9.38 -13.01
CA VAL A 240 -10.02 -8.24 -13.94
C VAL A 240 -10.94 -8.45 -15.14
N ALA A 241 -11.23 -9.71 -15.51
CA ALA A 241 -11.97 -10.04 -16.72
C ALA A 241 -13.31 -9.29 -16.86
N PRO A 242 -14.17 -9.19 -15.83
CA PRO A 242 -15.45 -8.47 -15.97
C PRO A 242 -15.29 -7.02 -16.42
N PHE A 243 -14.24 -6.34 -15.94
CA PHE A 243 -13.98 -4.94 -16.22
C PHE A 243 -13.39 -4.72 -17.61
N VAL A 244 -12.44 -5.57 -18.02
CA VAL A 244 -11.82 -5.50 -19.34
C VAL A 244 -12.83 -5.86 -20.43
N VAL A 245 -13.69 -6.86 -20.21
CA VAL A 245 -14.74 -7.23 -21.16
C VAL A 245 -15.77 -6.12 -21.30
N ALA A 246 -16.15 -5.46 -20.20
CA ALA A 246 -17.15 -4.40 -20.22
C ALA A 246 -16.66 -3.08 -20.85
N SER A 247 -15.39 -2.72 -20.68
CA SER A 247 -14.80 -1.49 -21.23
C SER A 247 -13.30 -1.64 -21.49
N PRO A 248 -12.89 -2.32 -22.57
CA PRO A 248 -11.46 -2.57 -22.84
C PRO A 248 -10.70 -1.26 -23.10
N GLY A 249 -11.30 -0.34 -23.87
CA GLY A 249 -10.70 0.97 -24.16
C GLY A 249 -10.59 1.85 -22.92
N GLY A 250 -11.62 1.89 -22.07
CA GLY A 250 -11.59 2.62 -20.81
C GLY A 250 -10.56 2.05 -19.83
N PHE A 251 -10.48 0.73 -19.72
CA PHE A 251 -9.49 0.05 -18.88
C PHE A 251 -8.05 0.40 -19.29
N VAL A 252 -7.74 0.32 -20.59
CA VAL A 252 -6.40 0.66 -21.10
C VAL A 252 -6.09 2.15 -20.89
N ARG A 253 -7.06 3.04 -21.15
CA ARG A 253 -6.90 4.49 -20.93
C ARG A 253 -6.56 4.77 -19.47
N ASP A 254 -7.34 4.24 -18.54
CA ASP A 254 -7.29 4.63 -17.14
C ASP A 254 -6.13 3.95 -16.39
N VAL A 255 -5.90 2.65 -16.62
CA VAL A 255 -4.90 1.86 -15.87
C VAL A 255 -3.52 1.92 -16.50
N VAL A 256 -3.42 1.96 -17.84
CA VAL A 256 -2.13 1.85 -18.55
C VAL A 256 -1.69 3.21 -19.07
N ALA A 257 -2.48 3.82 -19.95
CA ALA A 257 -2.07 5.06 -20.63
C ALA A 257 -1.89 6.21 -19.65
N THR A 258 -2.78 6.34 -18.66
CA THR A 258 -2.68 7.37 -17.61
C THR A 258 -1.39 7.24 -16.81
N GLN A 259 -0.98 6.02 -16.42
CA GLN A 259 0.24 5.82 -15.65
C GLN A 259 1.51 6.11 -16.48
N LEU A 260 1.52 5.72 -17.76
CA LEU A 260 2.61 6.06 -18.67
C LEU A 260 2.71 7.57 -18.92
N GLY A 261 1.57 8.25 -19.03
CA GLY A 261 1.49 9.70 -19.20
C GLY A 261 2.08 10.50 -18.03
N ARG A 262 2.24 9.90 -16.84
CA ARG A 262 2.84 10.54 -15.66
C ARG A 262 4.37 10.53 -15.65
N ILE A 263 5.02 9.79 -16.55
CA ILE A 263 6.48 9.70 -16.63
C ILE A 263 7.11 10.98 -17.23
N PRO A 264 6.65 11.50 -18.39
CA PRO A 264 7.28 12.64 -19.05
C PRO A 264 6.84 14.02 -18.51
N ALA A 265 6.04 14.08 -17.44
CA ALA A 265 5.48 15.36 -16.98
C ALA A 265 6.55 16.33 -16.41
N SER A 266 6.29 17.64 -16.54
CA SER A 266 7.11 18.71 -15.95
C SER A 266 6.96 18.78 -14.43
N GLY A 267 7.92 19.43 -13.74
CA GLY A 267 7.87 19.61 -12.28
C GLY A 267 8.24 18.35 -11.49
N ARG A 268 9.25 17.61 -11.95
CA ARG A 268 9.70 16.37 -11.32
C ARG A 268 10.19 16.63 -9.89
N VAL A 269 9.65 15.87 -8.93
CA VAL A 269 10.11 15.91 -7.54
C VAL A 269 11.61 15.57 -7.48
N PRO A 270 12.46 16.39 -6.83
CA PRO A 270 13.91 16.19 -6.76
C PRO A 270 14.32 14.83 -6.20
N LEU A 271 15.46 14.31 -6.67
CA LEU A 271 16.00 13.04 -6.20
C LEU A 271 16.27 13.02 -4.68
N PRO A 272 16.85 14.08 -4.06
CA PRO A 272 17.11 14.06 -2.61
C PRO A 272 15.85 13.86 -1.78
N GLN A 273 14.72 14.46 -2.17
CA GLN A 273 13.44 14.27 -1.49
C GLN A 273 12.98 12.80 -1.57
N ARG A 274 13.06 12.17 -2.75
CA ARG A 274 12.70 10.74 -2.91
C ARG A 274 13.58 9.83 -2.09
N LEU A 275 14.90 10.11 -2.05
CA LEU A 275 15.85 9.38 -1.21
C LEU A 275 15.53 9.60 0.27
N GLY A 276 15.18 10.82 0.66
CA GLY A 276 14.79 11.16 2.02
C GLY A 276 13.57 10.37 2.48
N ASP A 277 12.57 10.20 1.61
CA ASP A 277 11.36 9.43 1.91
C ASP A 277 11.67 7.93 1.99
N MET A 278 12.48 7.40 1.07
CA MET A 278 12.94 5.99 1.11
C MET A 278 13.82 5.64 2.32
N THR A 279 14.46 6.64 2.93
CA THR A 279 15.38 6.46 4.06
C THR A 279 14.83 7.00 5.38
N ALA A 280 13.58 7.50 5.38
CA ALA A 280 12.91 8.16 6.51
C ALA A 280 13.59 9.48 6.99
N VAL A 281 14.58 9.99 6.27
CA VAL A 281 15.28 11.24 6.62
C VAL A 281 14.38 12.46 6.46
N SER A 282 13.53 12.49 5.42
CA SER A 282 12.58 13.61 5.22
C SER A 282 11.64 13.76 6.41
N THR A 283 11.07 12.65 6.89
CA THR A 283 10.16 12.65 8.06
C THR A 283 10.87 13.05 9.35
N ALA A 284 12.18 12.82 9.44
CA ALA A 284 13.00 13.29 10.55
C ALA A 284 13.42 14.78 10.43
N GLY A 285 12.98 15.48 9.39
CA GLY A 285 13.33 16.89 9.14
C GLY A 285 14.74 17.08 8.58
N GLY A 286 15.37 16.03 8.05
CA GLY A 286 16.69 16.12 7.44
C GLY A 286 16.64 16.73 6.04
N GLY A 287 17.60 17.60 5.71
CA GLY A 287 17.72 18.20 4.38
C GLY A 287 18.38 17.28 3.34
N ASP A 288 18.47 17.77 2.10
CA ASP A 288 18.95 17.03 0.93
C ASP A 288 20.29 16.30 1.13
N ALA A 289 21.27 16.94 1.77
CA ALA A 289 22.57 16.34 2.03
C ALA A 289 22.48 15.13 2.96
N ALA A 290 21.62 15.19 3.99
CA ALA A 290 21.39 14.07 4.90
C ALA A 290 20.66 12.92 4.21
N ALA A 291 19.71 13.23 3.33
CA ALA A 291 19.00 12.22 2.54
C ALA A 291 19.94 11.46 1.59
N ILE A 292 20.82 12.18 0.88
CA ILE A 292 21.85 11.58 0.03
C ILE A 292 22.81 10.74 0.87
N ALA A 293 23.31 11.28 1.99
CA ALA A 293 24.23 10.57 2.87
C ALA A 293 23.62 9.27 3.43
N ALA A 294 22.36 9.30 3.87
CA ALA A 294 21.66 8.11 4.36
C ALA A 294 21.51 7.04 3.27
N ALA A 295 21.14 7.43 2.05
CA ALA A 295 21.05 6.51 0.91
C ALA A 295 22.40 5.88 0.58
N VAL A 296 23.49 6.66 0.58
CA VAL A 296 24.85 6.17 0.36
C VAL A 296 25.29 5.21 1.47
N VAL A 297 25.01 5.54 2.73
CA VAL A 297 25.32 4.66 3.87
C VAL A 297 24.57 3.34 3.77
N LEU A 298 23.28 3.36 3.44
CA LEU A 298 22.48 2.15 3.23
C LEU A 298 23.02 1.29 2.09
N ALA A 299 23.33 1.89 0.94
CA ALA A 299 23.96 1.18 -0.17
C ALA A 299 25.33 0.59 0.23
N GLY A 300 26.14 1.35 0.98
CA GLY A 300 27.43 0.90 1.52
C GLY A 300 27.30 -0.29 2.47
N ILE A 301 26.29 -0.30 3.35
CA ILE A 301 25.98 -1.44 4.24
C ILE A 301 25.66 -2.69 3.42
N VAL A 302 24.82 -2.56 2.39
CA VAL A 302 24.46 -3.68 1.51
C VAL A 302 25.70 -4.22 0.80
N ILE A 303 26.49 -3.34 0.18
CA ILE A 303 27.72 -3.73 -0.53
C ILE A 303 28.69 -4.42 0.43
N ALA A 304 28.94 -3.85 1.62
CA ALA A 304 29.83 -4.42 2.62
C ALA A 304 29.35 -5.80 3.10
N ALA A 305 28.05 -5.97 3.37
CA ALA A 305 27.48 -7.24 3.83
C ALA A 305 27.68 -8.38 2.83
N PHE A 306 27.61 -8.08 1.53
CA PHE A 306 27.80 -9.07 0.47
C PHE A 306 29.26 -9.23 0.04
N ALA A 307 30.11 -8.21 0.20
CA ALA A 307 31.54 -8.28 -0.06
C ALA A 307 32.32 -9.05 1.03
N VAL A 308 32.00 -8.80 2.31
CA VAL A 308 32.65 -9.45 3.45
C VAL A 308 32.30 -10.94 3.52
N SER A 309 31.02 -11.26 3.28
CA SER A 309 30.55 -12.64 3.32
C SER A 309 30.75 -13.31 1.96
N ARG A 310 31.86 -14.04 1.78
CA ARG A 310 32.20 -14.80 0.54
C ARG A 310 31.23 -15.95 0.18
N ARG A 311 30.10 -16.06 0.88
CA ARG A 311 29.05 -17.06 0.60
C ARG A 311 28.25 -16.61 -0.63
N ARG A 312 27.95 -17.52 -1.56
CA ARG A 312 27.07 -17.20 -2.69
C ARG A 312 25.68 -16.80 -2.19
N PRO A 313 25.04 -15.74 -2.73
CA PRO A 313 23.68 -15.40 -2.37
C PRO A 313 22.69 -16.52 -2.73
N SER A 314 21.80 -16.82 -1.80
CA SER A 314 20.69 -17.75 -1.98
C SER A 314 19.59 -17.17 -2.90
N SER A 315 18.67 -18.01 -3.37
CA SER A 315 17.53 -17.54 -4.17
C SER A 315 16.67 -16.50 -3.44
N PHE A 316 16.48 -16.68 -2.13
CA PHE A 316 15.77 -15.70 -1.30
C PHE A 316 16.51 -14.37 -1.20
N GLU A 317 17.84 -14.39 -1.05
CA GLU A 317 18.65 -13.15 -1.07
C GLU A 317 18.59 -12.43 -2.40
N TRP A 318 18.66 -13.17 -3.51
CA TRP A 318 18.50 -12.56 -4.83
C TRP A 318 17.11 -11.95 -5.00
N PHE A 319 16.06 -12.62 -4.53
CA PHE A 319 14.72 -12.05 -4.55
C PHE A 319 14.66 -10.73 -3.77
N VAL A 320 15.16 -10.70 -2.54
CA VAL A 320 15.14 -9.51 -1.70
C VAL A 320 15.95 -8.38 -2.34
N LEU A 321 17.22 -8.63 -2.71
CA LEU A 321 18.09 -7.61 -3.31
C LEU A 321 17.54 -7.06 -4.62
N ALA A 322 17.13 -7.94 -5.54
CA ALA A 322 16.63 -7.51 -6.84
C ALA A 322 15.29 -6.79 -6.72
N SER A 323 14.41 -7.20 -5.80
CA SER A 323 13.14 -6.49 -5.56
C SER A 323 13.39 -5.13 -4.90
N THR A 324 14.26 -5.05 -3.89
CA THR A 324 14.67 -3.78 -3.28
C THR A 324 15.22 -2.82 -4.33
N ALA A 325 16.14 -3.27 -5.18
CA ALA A 325 16.72 -2.46 -6.23
C ALA A 325 15.67 -2.04 -7.29
N ALA A 326 14.84 -2.97 -7.75
CA ALA A 326 13.81 -2.67 -8.75
C ALA A 326 12.78 -1.65 -8.23
N VAL A 327 12.30 -1.83 -6.99
CA VAL A 327 11.35 -0.89 -6.35
C VAL A 327 12.01 0.46 -6.11
N ALA A 328 13.26 0.50 -5.62
CA ALA A 328 14.02 1.73 -5.44
C ALA A 328 14.17 2.52 -6.76
N VAL A 329 14.54 1.84 -7.85
CA VAL A 329 14.69 2.47 -9.17
C VAL A 329 13.34 2.96 -9.70
N ALA A 330 12.26 2.21 -9.48
CA ALA A 330 10.92 2.60 -9.91
C ALA A 330 10.45 3.91 -9.28
N GLN A 331 10.93 4.26 -8.09
CA GLN A 331 10.64 5.55 -7.46
C GLN A 331 11.15 6.75 -8.26
N VAL A 332 12.11 6.57 -9.16
CA VAL A 332 12.67 7.66 -10.00
C VAL A 332 11.85 7.88 -11.27
N GLY A 333 11.00 6.93 -11.66
CA GLY A 333 10.28 6.94 -12.93
C GLY A 333 9.26 8.09 -13.05
N PRO A 334 8.22 8.12 -12.20
CA PRO A 334 7.14 9.10 -12.30
C PRO A 334 7.63 10.52 -12.01
N ALA A 335 7.20 11.49 -12.82
CA ALA A 335 7.46 12.90 -12.54
C ALA A 335 6.76 13.33 -11.24
N TRP A 336 5.51 12.91 -11.08
CA TRP A 336 4.71 13.12 -9.87
C TRP A 336 5.01 12.03 -8.85
N TYR A 337 5.42 12.45 -7.67
CA TYR A 337 5.83 11.57 -6.60
C TYR A 337 5.22 12.05 -5.29
N TYR A 338 4.80 11.09 -4.48
CA TYR A 338 4.18 11.33 -3.19
C TYR A 338 4.85 10.44 -2.14
N GLU A 339 4.90 10.92 -0.89
CA GLU A 339 5.64 10.29 0.20
C GLU A 339 5.23 8.83 0.45
N GLN A 340 3.95 8.48 0.27
CA GLN A 340 3.44 7.12 0.42
C GLN A 340 4.10 6.12 -0.54
N TYR A 341 4.72 6.55 -1.65
CA TYR A 341 5.36 5.61 -2.56
C TYR A 341 6.51 4.88 -1.88
N ALA A 342 7.17 5.52 -0.91
CA ALA A 342 8.20 4.89 -0.08
C ALA A 342 7.65 3.78 0.83
N ALA A 343 6.34 3.71 1.09
CA ALA A 343 5.72 2.62 1.85
C ALA A 343 5.95 1.27 1.15
N PHE A 344 5.71 1.18 -0.17
CA PHE A 344 5.95 -0.03 -0.96
C PHE A 344 7.44 -0.47 -1.00
N PHE A 345 8.36 0.42 -0.62
CA PHE A 345 9.78 0.08 -0.47
C PHE A 345 10.11 -0.55 0.90
N ALA A 346 9.30 -0.28 1.92
CA ALA A 346 9.50 -0.68 3.31
C ALA A 346 9.72 -2.19 3.52
N PRO A 347 8.91 -3.12 3.00
CA PRO A 347 9.12 -4.55 3.25
C PRO A 347 10.45 -5.03 2.65
N PHE A 348 10.80 -4.56 1.46
CA PHE A 348 12.04 -4.97 0.79
C PHE A 348 13.28 -4.36 1.48
N LEU A 349 13.18 -3.12 1.95
CA LEU A 349 14.22 -2.50 2.78
C LEU A 349 14.40 -3.27 4.10
N ALA A 350 13.31 -3.57 4.79
CA ALA A 350 13.31 -4.32 6.05
C ALA A 350 13.99 -5.69 5.90
N LEU A 351 13.62 -6.44 4.86
CA LEU A 351 14.24 -7.73 4.55
C LEU A 351 15.73 -7.58 4.20
N THR A 352 16.09 -6.58 3.40
CA THR A 352 17.48 -6.30 3.03
C THR A 352 18.33 -5.99 4.25
N LEU A 353 17.87 -5.13 5.15
CA LEU A 353 18.57 -4.78 6.39
C LEU A 353 18.72 -5.99 7.31
N GLY A 354 17.67 -6.80 7.47
CA GLY A 354 17.73 -8.05 8.23
C GLY A 354 18.76 -9.03 7.66
N ILE A 355 18.82 -9.19 6.34
CA ILE A 355 19.81 -10.03 5.65
C ILE A 355 21.23 -9.48 5.82
N CYS A 356 21.43 -8.17 5.65
CA CYS A 356 22.75 -7.55 5.79
C CYS A 356 23.30 -7.79 7.20
N LEU A 357 22.47 -7.63 8.22
CA LEU A 357 22.84 -7.93 9.60
C LEU A 357 23.22 -9.40 9.80
N ALA A 358 22.46 -10.34 9.23
CA ALA A 358 22.80 -11.77 9.30
C ALA A 358 24.11 -12.13 8.58
N ARG A 359 24.52 -11.36 7.56
CA ARG A 359 25.77 -11.60 6.82
C ARG A 359 26.99 -10.95 7.47
N LEU A 360 26.82 -9.82 8.14
CA LEU A 360 27.90 -9.08 8.81
C LEU A 360 28.24 -9.63 10.20
N PHE A 361 27.27 -10.23 10.90
CA PHE A 361 27.42 -10.69 12.27
C PHE A 361 27.25 -12.22 12.36
N ASP A 362 28.34 -12.95 12.59
CA ASP A 362 28.30 -14.38 13.00
C ASP A 362 27.78 -14.54 14.44
N GLU A 363 27.55 -15.79 14.91
CA GLU A 363 26.85 -16.06 16.18
C GLU A 363 27.45 -15.35 17.42
N GLU A 364 28.78 -15.16 17.47
CA GLU A 364 29.45 -14.44 18.56
C GLU A 364 29.18 -12.92 18.52
N LYS A 365 29.24 -12.32 17.32
CA LYS A 365 28.99 -10.89 17.11
C LYS A 365 27.49 -10.57 17.11
N SER A 366 26.63 -11.58 17.04
CA SER A 366 25.17 -11.45 17.16
C SER A 366 24.74 -10.87 18.52
N ARG A 367 25.57 -10.94 19.57
CA ARG A 367 25.26 -10.31 20.87
C ARG A 367 25.24 -8.78 20.79
N ALA A 368 26.20 -8.18 20.08
CA ALA A 368 26.22 -6.73 19.83
C ALA A 368 25.09 -6.30 18.90
N ALA A 369 24.77 -7.11 17.88
CA ALA A 369 23.60 -6.86 17.04
C ALA A 369 22.28 -6.90 17.86
N LEU A 370 22.20 -7.78 18.86
CA LEU A 370 21.05 -7.89 19.77
C LEU A 370 20.94 -6.75 20.79
N THR A 371 21.96 -5.90 20.97
CA THR A 371 21.87 -4.68 21.79
C THR A 371 21.56 -3.44 20.95
N VAL A 372 22.17 -3.31 19.78
CA VAL A 372 21.98 -2.16 18.88
C VAL A 372 20.61 -2.21 18.20
N ALA A 373 20.17 -3.39 17.73
CA ALA A 373 18.92 -3.51 17.01
C ALA A 373 17.67 -3.06 17.80
N PRO A 374 17.48 -3.46 19.07
CA PRO A 374 16.38 -2.94 19.88
C PRO A 374 16.45 -1.42 20.06
N ALA A 375 17.64 -0.84 20.26
CA ALA A 375 17.81 0.60 20.46
C ALA A 375 17.40 1.38 19.20
N VAL A 376 17.84 0.94 18.02
CA VAL A 376 17.44 1.55 16.73
C VAL A 376 15.93 1.48 16.55
N VAL A 377 15.32 0.31 16.78
CA VAL A 377 13.87 0.14 16.65
C VAL A 377 13.12 1.00 17.68
N ALA A 378 13.62 1.11 18.91
CA ALA A 378 13.02 1.93 19.95
C ALA A 378 13.08 3.43 19.62
N VAL A 379 14.20 3.92 19.08
CA VAL A 379 14.34 5.33 18.64
C VAL A 379 13.40 5.63 17.48
N LEU A 380 13.34 4.74 16.48
CA LEU A 380 12.40 4.89 15.36
C LEU A 380 10.95 4.93 15.87
N LEU A 381 10.57 3.99 16.72
CA LEU A 381 9.24 3.92 17.30
C LEU A 381 8.90 5.16 18.14
N ALA A 382 9.82 5.64 18.98
CA ALA A 382 9.62 6.84 19.78
C ALA A 382 9.39 8.08 18.91
N ASN A 383 10.17 8.21 17.82
CA ASN A 383 9.98 9.28 16.85
C ASN A 383 8.60 9.21 16.18
N GLN A 384 8.16 8.00 15.78
CA GLN A 384 6.83 7.80 15.20
C GLN A 384 5.71 8.11 16.18
N LEU A 385 5.81 7.67 17.43
CA LEU A 385 4.81 7.98 18.45
C LEU A 385 4.70 9.49 18.71
N ALA A 386 5.83 10.20 18.69
CA ALA A 386 5.84 11.67 18.82
C ALA A 386 5.16 12.37 17.64
N PHE A 387 5.35 11.87 16.41
CA PHE A 387 4.67 12.37 15.21
C PHE A 387 3.16 12.10 15.27
N ILE A 388 2.78 10.84 15.50
CA ILE A 388 1.38 10.38 15.59
C ILE A 388 0.61 11.12 16.67
N HIS A 389 1.25 11.44 17.80
CA HIS A 389 0.61 12.21 18.86
C HIS A 389 0.06 13.56 18.38
N ARG A 390 0.65 14.15 17.33
CA ARG A 390 0.23 15.44 16.78
C ARG A 390 -0.70 15.30 15.57
N GLU A 391 -0.94 14.09 15.10
CA GLU A 391 -1.86 13.84 14.00
C GLU A 391 -3.31 14.12 14.42
N SER A 392 -4.05 14.65 13.47
CA SER A 392 -5.50 14.77 13.52
C SER A 392 -6.02 14.84 12.08
N ALA A 393 -7.28 14.45 11.88
CA ALA A 393 -7.98 14.74 10.63
C ALA A 393 -9.21 15.57 10.91
N ARG A 394 -9.57 16.37 9.91
CA ARG A 394 -10.77 17.18 9.99
C ARG A 394 -12.01 16.32 9.80
N ASP A 395 -12.93 16.42 10.74
CA ASP A 395 -14.26 15.85 10.63
C ASP A 395 -15.26 16.96 10.28
N VAL A 396 -15.80 16.90 9.05
CA VAL A 396 -16.65 17.96 8.49
C VAL A 396 -18.11 17.56 8.37
N ALA A 397 -18.54 16.46 9.01
CA ALA A 397 -19.92 15.98 8.88
C ALA A 397 -20.95 17.04 9.23
N ALA A 398 -20.86 17.65 10.42
CA ALA A 398 -21.81 18.68 10.83
C ALA A 398 -21.88 19.86 9.85
N THR A 399 -20.72 20.30 9.34
CA THR A 399 -20.62 21.40 8.36
C THR A 399 -21.27 21.04 7.03
N VAL A 400 -21.04 19.83 6.52
CA VAL A 400 -21.63 19.36 5.26
C VAL A 400 -23.13 19.06 5.43
N ASP A 401 -23.54 18.44 6.54
CA ASP A 401 -24.93 18.12 6.85
C ASP A 401 -25.81 19.37 6.92
N ALA A 402 -25.25 20.51 7.33
CA ALA A 402 -25.97 21.79 7.39
C ALA A 402 -26.29 22.39 6.01
N VAL A 403 -25.61 21.96 4.95
CA VAL A 403 -25.74 22.54 3.60
C VAL A 403 -26.28 21.54 2.59
N VAL A 404 -25.81 20.30 2.64
CA VAL A 404 -26.12 19.25 1.67
C VAL A 404 -27.08 18.23 2.29
N PRO A 405 -28.31 18.06 1.75
CA PRO A 405 -29.23 17.05 2.24
C PRO A 405 -28.75 15.63 1.90
N VAL A 406 -29.21 14.64 2.67
CA VAL A 406 -28.95 13.22 2.37
C VAL A 406 -29.48 12.89 0.97
N GLY A 407 -28.65 12.20 0.17
CA GLY A 407 -29.00 11.83 -1.21
C GLY A 407 -28.94 12.99 -2.22
N GLY A 408 -28.52 14.20 -1.82
CA GLY A 408 -28.35 15.32 -2.75
C GLY A 408 -27.28 15.06 -3.80
N CYS A 409 -27.50 15.48 -5.05
CA CYS A 409 -26.51 15.28 -6.09
C CYS A 409 -25.32 16.22 -5.91
N THR A 410 -24.20 15.67 -5.48
CA THR A 410 -23.06 16.46 -5.01
C THR A 410 -21.79 16.17 -5.82
N LEU A 411 -21.17 17.23 -6.34
CA LEU A 411 -19.84 17.21 -6.94
C LEU A 411 -18.79 17.74 -5.94
N SER A 412 -17.54 17.32 -6.07
CA SER A 412 -16.46 17.80 -5.21
C SER A 412 -15.11 17.66 -5.93
N ASP A 413 -14.19 18.59 -5.68
CA ASP A 413 -12.75 18.43 -6.01
C ASP A 413 -12.06 17.43 -5.07
N ALA A 414 -12.64 17.25 -3.88
CA ALA A 414 -12.17 16.40 -2.80
C ALA A 414 -13.29 15.44 -2.35
N PRO A 415 -13.70 14.44 -3.18
CA PRO A 415 -14.81 13.54 -2.83
C PRO A 415 -14.59 12.72 -1.56
N LYS A 416 -13.37 12.70 -0.99
CA LYS A 416 -13.07 12.20 0.36
C LYS A 416 -14.06 12.74 1.41
N TYR A 417 -14.48 14.00 1.30
CA TYR A 417 -15.46 14.59 2.22
C TYR A 417 -16.86 14.02 2.03
N LEU A 418 -17.25 13.73 0.80
CA LEU A 418 -18.57 13.15 0.53
C LEU A 418 -18.68 11.73 1.10
N VAL A 419 -17.58 10.95 1.06
CA VAL A 419 -17.51 9.62 1.69
C VAL A 419 -17.64 9.73 3.21
N THR A 420 -16.95 10.67 3.85
CA THR A 420 -16.93 10.82 5.32
C THR A 420 -18.18 11.50 5.90
N THR A 421 -19.12 11.91 5.05
CA THR A 421 -20.34 12.66 5.45
C THR A 421 -21.62 12.05 4.90
N ASN A 422 -21.59 10.82 4.38
CA ASN A 422 -22.75 10.15 3.79
C ASN A 422 -23.39 10.94 2.63
N ARG A 423 -22.59 11.74 1.90
CA ARG A 423 -23.02 12.53 0.72
C ARG A 423 -22.41 12.03 -0.59
N PHE A 424 -21.77 10.87 -0.56
CA PHE A 424 -21.13 10.28 -1.74
C PHE A 424 -22.15 9.66 -2.72
N ILE A 425 -23.26 9.14 -2.19
CA ILE A 425 -24.34 8.53 -2.96
C ILE A 425 -25.50 9.51 -3.09
N ALA A 426 -26.00 9.66 -4.31
CA ALA A 426 -27.12 10.52 -4.64
C ALA A 426 -28.36 9.68 -4.96
N ALA A 427 -29.53 10.20 -4.63
CA ALA A 427 -30.82 9.62 -5.02
C ALA A 427 -31.26 10.10 -6.42
N ALA A 428 -30.69 11.20 -6.91
CA ALA A 428 -31.02 11.78 -8.20
C ALA A 428 -30.39 10.98 -9.36
N PRO A 429 -31.18 10.56 -10.37
CA PRO A 429 -30.65 9.98 -11.60
C PRO A 429 -29.70 10.92 -12.33
N GLY A 430 -28.65 10.39 -12.95
CA GLY A 430 -27.69 11.18 -13.74
C GLY A 430 -26.67 11.97 -12.90
N CYS A 431 -26.66 11.80 -11.58
CA CYS A 431 -25.63 12.39 -10.74
C CYS A 431 -24.24 11.84 -11.07
N THR A 432 -23.21 12.66 -10.84
CA THR A 432 -21.81 12.27 -11.09
C THR A 432 -21.40 11.03 -10.29
N THR A 433 -20.68 10.13 -10.95
CA THR A 433 -20.07 8.93 -10.37
C THR A 433 -18.60 9.14 -10.00
N MET A 434 -18.06 10.34 -10.23
CA MET A 434 -16.64 10.66 -10.09
C MET A 434 -16.13 10.40 -8.67
N THR A 435 -15.06 9.62 -8.57
CA THR A 435 -14.41 9.21 -7.31
C THR A 435 -13.08 9.95 -7.08
N ASP A 436 -12.42 10.33 -8.18
CA ASP A 436 -11.11 10.97 -8.25
C ASP A 436 -11.12 11.99 -9.40
N PRO A 437 -11.41 13.27 -9.12
CA PRO A 437 -11.47 14.30 -10.16
C PRO A 437 -10.12 14.57 -10.81
N GLN A 438 -9.03 14.48 -10.04
CA GLN A 438 -7.70 14.66 -10.58
C GLN A 438 -7.33 13.53 -11.55
N GLY A 439 -7.53 12.27 -11.13
CA GLY A 439 -7.34 11.10 -11.97
C GLY A 439 -8.23 11.11 -13.21
N ALA A 440 -9.48 11.56 -13.08
CA ALA A 440 -10.40 11.72 -14.20
C ALA A 440 -9.86 12.73 -15.23
N THR A 441 -9.42 13.91 -14.80
CA THR A 441 -8.80 14.90 -15.70
C THR A 441 -7.55 14.35 -16.38
N LEU A 442 -6.71 13.59 -15.67
CA LEU A 442 -5.50 12.98 -16.23
C LEU A 442 -5.81 11.93 -17.30
N ALA A 443 -6.81 11.07 -17.08
CA ALA A 443 -7.19 10.04 -18.03
C ALA A 443 -7.64 10.61 -19.39
N PHE A 444 -8.11 11.86 -19.39
CA PHE A 444 -8.51 12.60 -20.59
C PHE A 444 -7.53 13.71 -20.99
N ALA A 445 -6.30 13.74 -20.46
CA ALA A 445 -5.33 14.81 -20.73
C ALA A 445 -5.04 15.00 -22.24
N ASN A 446 -5.05 13.90 -23.00
CA ASN A 446 -4.83 13.92 -24.45
C ASN A 446 -6.14 14.11 -25.27
N ASN A 447 -7.29 14.29 -24.60
CA ASN A 447 -8.59 14.51 -25.23
C ASN A 447 -9.38 15.59 -24.48
N GLN A 448 -9.01 16.85 -24.75
CA GLN A 448 -9.59 18.01 -24.08
C GLN A 448 -11.12 18.11 -24.26
N ALA A 449 -11.64 17.73 -25.44
CA ALA A 449 -13.08 17.76 -25.70
C ALA A 449 -13.85 16.77 -24.79
N ALA A 450 -13.35 15.55 -24.64
CA ALA A 450 -13.93 14.56 -23.73
C ALA A 450 -13.84 15.00 -22.27
N SER A 451 -12.68 15.55 -21.86
CA SER A 451 -12.49 16.09 -20.51
C SER A 451 -13.48 17.22 -20.19
N LEU A 452 -13.65 18.17 -21.12
CA LEU A 452 -14.62 19.26 -20.99
C LEU A 452 -16.06 18.76 -20.93
N ALA A 453 -16.41 17.77 -21.76
CA ALA A 453 -17.75 17.17 -21.75
C ALA A 453 -18.07 16.47 -20.42
N MET A 454 -17.10 15.73 -19.86
CA MET A 454 -17.21 15.09 -18.54
C MET A 454 -17.47 16.13 -17.45
N TRP A 455 -16.62 17.16 -17.37
CA TRP A 455 -16.76 18.21 -16.37
C TRP A 455 -18.07 19.00 -16.52
N ARG A 456 -18.44 19.37 -17.75
CA ARG A 456 -19.73 20.01 -18.03
C ARG A 456 -20.90 19.15 -17.59
N SER A 457 -20.89 17.85 -17.89
CA SER A 457 -21.94 16.92 -17.46
C SER A 457 -22.05 16.89 -15.93
N ALA A 458 -20.92 16.81 -15.22
CA ALA A 458 -20.90 16.80 -13.76
C ALA A 458 -21.50 18.07 -13.15
N PHE A 459 -21.14 19.25 -13.64
CA PHE A 459 -21.72 20.52 -13.17
C PHE A 459 -23.19 20.68 -13.56
N VAL A 460 -23.59 20.20 -14.74
CA VAL A 460 -25.00 20.32 -15.20
C VAL A 460 -25.95 19.53 -14.31
N HIS A 461 -25.54 18.38 -13.79
CA HIS A 461 -26.39 17.52 -12.96
C HIS A 461 -26.23 17.74 -11.46
N ALA A 462 -25.17 18.42 -11.00
CA ALA A 462 -24.94 18.65 -9.57
C ALA A 462 -25.88 19.71 -8.99
N ASP A 463 -26.50 19.44 -7.86
CA ASP A 463 -27.26 20.43 -7.08
C ASP A 463 -26.37 21.13 -6.05
N TYR A 464 -25.33 20.43 -5.62
CA TYR A 464 -24.37 20.88 -4.63
C TYR A 464 -22.94 20.66 -5.12
N VAL A 465 -22.05 21.57 -4.76
CA VAL A 465 -20.61 21.39 -4.90
C VAL A 465 -19.95 21.64 -3.57
N VAL A 466 -19.18 20.68 -3.05
CA VAL A 466 -18.43 20.79 -1.79
C VAL A 466 -16.95 20.81 -2.10
N THR A 467 -16.21 21.81 -1.62
CA THR A 467 -14.82 22.00 -2.05
C THR A 467 -13.89 22.63 -1.02
N GLU A 468 -12.60 22.28 -1.14
CA GLU A 468 -11.50 22.89 -0.36
C GLU A 468 -11.05 24.21 -0.99
N THR A 469 -11.11 24.29 -2.32
CA THR A 469 -10.62 25.45 -3.08
C THR A 469 -11.72 26.04 -3.97
N PRO A 470 -11.64 27.32 -4.37
CA PRO A 470 -12.55 27.85 -5.37
C PRO A 470 -12.54 27.00 -6.65
N VAL A 471 -13.70 26.89 -7.33
CA VAL A 471 -13.82 26.11 -8.58
C VAL A 471 -12.81 26.55 -9.65
N ASP A 472 -12.40 27.82 -9.64
CA ASP A 472 -11.41 28.34 -10.60
C ASP A 472 -10.02 27.72 -10.47
N ASP A 473 -9.68 27.20 -9.28
CA ASP A 473 -8.39 26.59 -8.94
C ASP A 473 -8.40 25.07 -9.12
N TRP A 474 -9.54 24.49 -9.52
CA TRP A 474 -9.65 23.05 -9.71
C TRP A 474 -8.77 22.52 -10.83
N PHE A 475 -8.29 21.28 -10.65
CA PHE A 475 -7.56 20.56 -11.68
C PHE A 475 -8.50 20.05 -12.78
N MET A 476 -8.96 20.97 -13.63
CA MET A 476 -9.85 20.73 -14.78
C MET A 476 -9.38 21.53 -16.01
N PRO A 477 -9.85 21.19 -17.22
CA PRO A 477 -9.50 21.96 -18.41
C PRO A 477 -9.88 23.44 -18.29
N GLN A 478 -8.97 24.34 -18.70
CA GLN A 478 -9.24 25.78 -18.70
C GLN A 478 -10.39 26.09 -19.67
N SER A 479 -11.54 26.51 -19.12
CA SER A 479 -12.74 26.84 -19.89
C SER A 479 -13.51 27.99 -19.27
N SER A 480 -13.54 29.12 -19.97
CA SER A 480 -14.36 30.28 -19.59
C SER A 480 -15.86 29.94 -19.57
N ALA A 481 -16.31 29.08 -20.49
CA ALA A 481 -17.71 28.66 -20.56
C ALA A 481 -18.14 27.85 -19.33
N LEU A 482 -17.27 26.95 -18.84
CA LEU A 482 -17.58 26.16 -17.64
C LEU A 482 -17.63 27.05 -16.39
N ARG A 483 -16.68 27.97 -16.25
CA ARG A 483 -16.66 28.95 -15.15
C ARG A 483 -17.87 29.87 -15.17
N ALA A 484 -18.24 30.38 -16.35
CA ALA A 484 -19.43 31.20 -16.52
C ALA A 484 -20.70 30.42 -16.17
N TYR A 485 -20.78 29.13 -16.52
CA TYR A 485 -21.89 28.27 -16.12
C TYR A 485 -21.98 28.15 -14.60
N VAL A 486 -20.88 27.87 -13.91
CA VAL A 486 -20.88 27.76 -12.44
C VAL A 486 -21.30 29.08 -11.79
N ALA A 487 -20.77 30.20 -12.25
CA ALA A 487 -21.11 31.52 -11.72
C ALA A 487 -22.59 31.90 -11.95
N ALA A 488 -23.19 31.47 -13.06
CA ALA A 488 -24.59 31.75 -13.39
C ALA A 488 -25.58 30.83 -12.63
N HIS A 489 -25.20 29.58 -12.38
CA HIS A 489 -26.12 28.55 -11.89
C HIS A 489 -25.95 28.18 -10.41
N PHE A 490 -24.90 28.65 -9.74
CA PHE A 490 -24.68 28.37 -8.33
C PHE A 490 -24.38 29.62 -7.52
N ARG A 491 -24.80 29.60 -6.26
CA ARG A 491 -24.41 30.58 -5.23
C ARG A 491 -23.35 29.98 -4.31
N ALA A 492 -22.29 30.72 -4.05
CA ALA A 492 -21.23 30.32 -3.13
C ALA A 492 -21.62 30.64 -1.68
N VAL A 493 -21.35 29.70 -0.78
CA VAL A 493 -21.50 29.82 0.68
C VAL A 493 -20.22 29.26 1.30
N SER A 494 -19.65 29.95 2.28
CA SER A 494 -18.51 29.42 3.04
C SER A 494 -18.96 29.06 4.45
N ALA A 495 -18.52 27.91 4.93
CA ALA A 495 -18.77 27.48 6.31
C ALA A 495 -17.60 26.62 6.79
N ASP A 496 -17.06 26.97 7.96
CA ASP A 496 -15.96 26.26 8.60
C ASP A 496 -14.85 25.91 7.58
N GLY A 497 -14.30 26.90 6.88
CA GLY A 497 -13.20 26.71 5.91
C GLY A 497 -13.47 25.78 4.73
N LEU A 498 -14.71 25.33 4.51
CA LEU A 498 -15.18 24.70 3.28
C LEU A 498 -15.95 25.72 2.43
N LEU A 499 -15.92 25.51 1.12
CA LEU A 499 -16.72 26.24 0.15
C LEU A 499 -17.82 25.33 -0.38
N PHE A 500 -19.02 25.88 -0.43
CA PHE A 500 -20.22 25.22 -0.94
C PHE A 500 -20.77 26.03 -2.11
N TYR A 501 -21.06 25.39 -3.22
CA TYR A 501 -21.83 26.00 -4.30
C TYR A 501 -23.19 25.31 -4.35
N VAL A 502 -24.25 26.05 -4.07
CA VAL A 502 -25.62 25.55 -4.06
C VAL A 502 -26.30 26.02 -5.33
N ARG A 503 -26.96 25.12 -6.05
CA ARG A 503 -27.67 25.45 -7.29
C ARG A 503 -28.73 26.53 -7.04
N ASN A 504 -28.88 27.43 -8.01
CA ASN A 504 -29.91 28.46 -8.02
C ASN A 504 -31.22 27.85 -8.52
N GLY A 505 -32.30 28.02 -7.74
CA GLY A 505 -33.59 27.39 -8.00
C GLY A 505 -33.59 25.92 -7.60
#